data_AF-A0A3D5PUH6-F1
#
_entry.id   AF-A0A3D5PUH6-F1
#
_cell.length_a   1.000
_cell.length_b   1.000
_cell.length_c   1.000
_cell.angle_alpha   90.00
_cell.angle_beta   90.00
_cell.angle_gamma   90.00
#
_symmetry.space_group_name_H-M   'P 1'
#
loop_
_entity.id
_entity.type
_entity.pdbx_description
1 polymer ?
#
loop_
_entity_poly.entity_id
_entity_poly.type
_entity_poly.pdbx_seq_one_letter_code
_entity_poly.pdbx_strand_id
1 'polypeptide(L)'
;MAACSWISLPVDFYTKIMGKANFNFAAAESFPVFKPSKRTGEIITRGLLLQCLTSAYQSIYQKGLPLMEKHCRWTKEDACLDNHRFDLPDTLAWEVPLRTDYERRQALVEIDVLVAMELGMTLEQLKEIYRIQFPVMRQYEKDTWYDANGRIVFTTNRSLTNVGFSRKEWEDGIKGAPAGKKFYRTITDDTMPGGPVERTIEYVAPFDRCDREKDYETAWKFFEEKYGK
;
A
#
# COMPACT_ATOMS: atom_id res chain seq x y z
N MET A 1 8.40 -14.33 4.05
CA MET A 1 8.77 -13.81 2.72
C MET A 1 7.71 -14.11 1.67
N ALA A 2 7.42 -15.38 1.35
CA ALA A 2 6.48 -15.74 0.27
C ALA A 2 5.13 -15.00 0.33
N ALA A 3 4.38 -15.14 1.44
CA ALA A 3 3.08 -14.45 1.59
C ALA A 3 3.18 -12.91 1.48
N CYS A 4 4.27 -12.31 1.94
CA CYS A 4 4.51 -10.88 1.85
C CYS A 4 4.86 -10.41 0.42
N SER A 5 5.47 -11.27 -0.40
CA SER A 5 5.76 -10.97 -1.81
C SER A 5 4.55 -11.17 -2.74
N TRP A 6 3.56 -11.96 -2.32
CA TRP A 6 2.40 -12.29 -3.16
C TRP A 6 1.40 -11.15 -3.32
N ILE A 7 1.53 -10.08 -2.54
CA ILE A 7 0.73 -8.86 -2.68
C ILE A 7 1.37 -7.83 -3.63
N SER A 8 2.39 -8.25 -4.38
CA SER A 8 3.13 -7.40 -5.31
C SER A 8 2.61 -7.53 -6.74
N LEU A 9 2.72 -6.43 -7.49
CA LEU A 9 2.34 -6.34 -8.89
C LEU A 9 3.10 -7.33 -9.79
N PRO A 10 4.41 -7.63 -9.59
CA PRO A 10 5.08 -8.71 -10.33
C PRO A 10 4.45 -10.09 -10.15
N VAL A 11 3.97 -10.42 -8.95
CA VAL A 11 3.30 -11.72 -8.69
C VAL A 11 1.87 -11.73 -9.26
N ASP A 12 1.17 -10.60 -9.19
CA ASP A 12 -0.13 -10.44 -9.88
C ASP A 12 0.02 -10.59 -11.40
N PHE A 13 1.10 -10.04 -11.97
CA PHE A 13 1.42 -10.18 -13.38
C PHE A 13 1.68 -11.64 -13.76
N TYR A 14 2.48 -12.35 -12.96
CA TYR A 14 2.71 -13.78 -13.13
C TYR A 14 1.39 -14.56 -13.15
N THR A 15 0.47 -14.25 -12.23
CA THR A 15 -0.86 -14.86 -12.18
C THR A 15 -1.68 -14.58 -13.45
N LYS A 16 -1.65 -13.34 -13.95
CA LYS A 16 -2.34 -12.96 -15.19
C LYS A 16 -1.83 -13.73 -16.41
N ILE A 17 -0.52 -13.83 -16.59
CA ILE A 17 0.05 -14.50 -17.77
C ILE A 17 -0.13 -16.02 -17.74
N MET A 18 -0.26 -16.61 -16.55
CA MET A 18 -0.60 -18.03 -16.43
C MET A 18 -2.05 -18.35 -16.87
N GLY A 19 -2.90 -17.35 -17.07
CA GLY A 19 -4.29 -17.53 -17.51
C GLY A 19 -5.15 -18.30 -16.51
N LYS A 20 -4.78 -18.32 -15.23
CA LYS A 20 -5.53 -19.03 -14.18
C LYS A 20 -6.73 -18.19 -13.75
N ALA A 21 -7.94 -18.75 -13.89
CA ALA A 21 -9.16 -18.10 -13.44
C ALA A 21 -9.36 -18.16 -11.92
N ASN A 22 -8.78 -19.17 -11.25
CA ASN A 22 -8.95 -19.42 -9.83
C ASN A 22 -7.60 -19.56 -9.13
N PHE A 23 -7.50 -19.03 -7.92
CA PHE A 23 -6.36 -19.26 -7.03
C PHE A 23 -6.58 -20.56 -6.24
N ASN A 24 -5.93 -21.64 -6.69
CA ASN A 24 -5.96 -22.94 -6.04
C ASN A 24 -4.55 -23.38 -5.61
N PHE A 25 -4.45 -24.51 -4.92
CA PHE A 25 -3.17 -25.01 -4.42
C PHE A 25 -2.12 -25.15 -5.53
N ALA A 26 -2.47 -25.70 -6.69
CA ALA A 26 -1.56 -25.83 -7.83
C ALA A 26 -1.10 -24.47 -8.38
N ALA A 27 -1.97 -23.45 -8.39
CA ALA A 27 -1.58 -22.08 -8.75
C ALA A 27 -0.62 -21.50 -7.71
N ALA A 28 -0.87 -21.70 -6.42
CA ALA A 28 0.02 -21.24 -5.35
C ALA A 28 1.41 -21.93 -5.40
N GLU A 29 1.47 -23.23 -5.69
CA GLU A 29 2.73 -23.97 -5.84
C GLU A 29 3.60 -23.48 -7.00
N SER A 30 2.99 -22.88 -8.02
CA SER A 30 3.69 -22.34 -9.18
C SER A 30 4.33 -20.96 -8.91
N PHE A 31 4.03 -20.32 -7.78
CA PHE A 31 4.55 -18.99 -7.48
C PHE A 31 6.04 -19.04 -7.16
N PRO A 32 6.80 -17.99 -7.54
CA PRO A 32 8.23 -17.96 -7.29
C PRO A 32 8.52 -18.03 -5.78
N VAL A 33 9.42 -18.94 -5.41
CA VAL A 33 9.99 -19.00 -4.07
C VAL A 33 11.31 -18.23 -4.08
N PHE A 34 11.30 -17.08 -3.42
CA PHE A 34 12.47 -16.22 -3.32
C PHE A 34 13.51 -16.81 -2.37
N LYS A 35 14.77 -16.85 -2.82
CA LYS A 35 15.90 -17.14 -1.93
C LYS A 35 16.11 -15.92 -1.01
N PRO A 36 16.34 -16.12 0.30
CA PRO A 36 16.63 -15.01 1.18
C PRO A 36 17.81 -14.16 0.69
N SER A 37 17.63 -12.84 0.72
CA SER A 37 18.60 -11.83 0.29
C SER A 37 18.67 -10.71 1.34
N LYS A 38 19.54 -9.71 1.12
CA LYS A 38 19.62 -8.52 1.96
C LYS A 38 18.29 -7.71 2.01
N ARG A 39 17.41 -7.87 1.02
CA ARG A 39 16.11 -7.17 0.91
C ARG A 39 14.95 -7.95 1.53
N THR A 40 15.14 -9.21 1.92
CA THR A 40 14.08 -10.06 2.46
C THR A 40 13.41 -9.44 3.69
N GLY A 41 14.18 -8.80 4.57
CA GLY A 41 13.65 -8.12 5.74
C GLY A 41 12.68 -7.00 5.38
N GLU A 42 12.99 -6.21 4.36
CA GLU A 42 12.17 -5.06 3.93
C GLU A 42 10.79 -5.50 3.43
N ILE A 43 10.73 -6.61 2.67
CA ILE A 43 9.49 -7.21 2.17
C ILE A 43 8.67 -7.77 3.34
N ILE A 44 9.33 -8.45 4.28
CA ILE A 44 8.67 -9.02 5.46
C ILE A 44 8.10 -7.93 6.36
N THR A 45 8.86 -6.88 6.67
CA THR A 45 8.41 -5.77 7.50
C THR A 45 7.14 -5.15 6.91
N ARG A 46 7.21 -4.65 5.66
CA ARG A 46 6.06 -3.99 5.01
C ARG A 46 4.87 -4.93 4.86
N GLY A 47 5.10 -6.18 4.46
CA GLY A 47 4.05 -7.17 4.29
C GLY A 47 3.33 -7.50 5.59
N LEU A 48 4.06 -7.62 6.71
CA LEU A 48 3.45 -7.87 8.02
C LEU A 48 2.68 -6.65 8.53
N LEU A 49 3.22 -5.44 8.39
CA LEU A 49 2.51 -4.23 8.82
C LEU A 49 1.24 -3.97 7.98
N LEU A 50 1.18 -4.45 6.73
CA LEU A 50 -0.03 -4.40 5.90
C LEU A 50 -1.12 -5.39 6.32
N GLN A 51 -0.73 -6.57 6.83
CA GLN A 51 -1.62 -7.73 6.99
C GLN A 51 -1.99 -8.03 8.45
N CYS A 52 -1.09 -7.81 9.42
CA CYS A 52 -1.32 -8.12 10.83
C CYS A 52 -2.22 -7.08 11.51
N LEU A 53 -3.47 -6.95 11.08
CA LEU A 53 -4.36 -5.84 11.44
C LEU A 53 -5.04 -5.95 12.81
N THR A 54 -5.11 -7.16 13.38
CA THR A 54 -5.86 -7.46 14.60
C THR A 54 -5.08 -8.43 15.48
N SER A 55 -5.46 -8.53 16.76
CA SER A 55 -4.85 -9.45 17.73
C SER A 55 -4.85 -10.92 17.29
N ALA A 56 -5.75 -11.31 16.38
CA ALA A 56 -5.76 -12.65 15.77
C ALA A 56 -4.45 -12.97 15.03
N TYR A 57 -3.72 -11.94 14.56
CA TYR A 57 -2.44 -12.07 13.86
C TYR A 57 -1.22 -12.04 14.79
N GLN A 58 -1.40 -11.96 16.12
CA GLN A 58 -0.31 -11.87 17.10
C GLN A 58 0.76 -12.96 16.89
N SER A 59 0.33 -14.20 16.68
CA SER A 59 1.26 -15.34 16.50
C SER A 59 2.09 -15.23 15.22
N ILE A 60 1.53 -14.66 14.15
CA ILE A 60 2.22 -14.43 12.88
C ILE A 60 3.21 -13.27 13.04
N TYR A 61 2.77 -12.19 13.68
CA TYR A 61 3.60 -11.02 13.96
C TYR A 61 4.85 -11.37 14.77
N GLN A 62 4.69 -12.09 15.89
CA GLN A 62 5.82 -12.50 16.74
C GLN A 62 6.81 -13.42 16.02
N LYS A 63 6.33 -14.34 15.18
CA LYS A 63 7.20 -15.18 14.36
C LYS A 63 7.93 -14.40 13.27
N GLY A 64 7.33 -13.30 12.80
CA GLY A 64 7.89 -12.43 11.78
C GLY A 64 8.90 -11.42 12.29
N LEU A 65 8.77 -10.97 13.55
CA LEU A 65 9.61 -9.95 14.18
C LEU A 65 11.11 -10.19 14.00
N PRO A 66 11.66 -11.40 14.25
CA PRO A 66 13.09 -11.67 14.07
C PRO A 66 13.56 -11.61 12.61
N LEU A 67 12.63 -11.64 11.65
CA LEU A 67 12.89 -11.64 10.21
C LEU A 67 12.70 -10.27 9.57
N MET A 68 12.23 -9.28 10.33
CA MET A 68 12.03 -7.91 9.86
C MET A 68 13.35 -7.17 9.66
N GLU A 69 13.36 -6.21 8.75
CA GLU A 69 14.48 -5.28 8.59
C GLU A 69 14.62 -4.39 9.82
N LYS A 70 15.82 -4.39 10.43
CA LYS A 70 16.11 -3.65 11.67
C LYS A 70 16.13 -2.14 11.47
N HIS A 71 16.56 -1.68 10.30
CA HIS A 71 16.65 -0.26 9.97
C HIS A 71 15.69 0.07 8.82
N CYS A 72 14.43 -0.33 9.00
CA CYS A 72 13.36 -0.06 8.05
C CYS A 72 12.95 1.41 8.14
N ARG A 73 12.76 2.04 6.99
CA ARG A 73 12.25 3.40 6.85
C ARG A 73 11.54 3.53 5.51
N TRP A 74 10.68 4.53 5.38
CA TRP A 74 10.07 4.89 4.10
C TRP A 74 11.13 5.31 3.10
N THR A 75 10.91 4.98 1.82
CA THR A 75 11.87 5.31 0.77
C THR A 75 11.81 6.78 0.36
N LYS A 76 10.67 7.44 0.62
CA LYS A 76 10.42 8.85 0.31
C LYS A 76 10.14 9.65 1.57
N GLU A 77 10.48 10.92 1.54
CA GLU A 77 10.13 11.90 2.57
C GLU A 77 8.77 12.52 2.24
N ASP A 78 7.79 12.35 3.14
CA ASP A 78 6.43 12.83 2.97
C ASP A 78 5.79 13.04 4.35
N ALA A 79 5.00 14.10 4.52
CA ALA A 79 4.34 14.40 5.79
C ALA A 79 3.36 13.30 6.24
N CYS A 80 2.81 12.53 5.29
CA CYS A 80 1.92 11.40 5.56
C CYS A 80 2.66 10.10 5.91
N LEU A 81 3.99 10.09 5.88
CA LEU A 81 4.83 8.90 6.05
C LEU A 81 5.81 9.05 7.21
N ASP A 82 5.33 8.73 8.41
CA ASP A 82 6.15 8.76 9.61
C ASP A 82 7.06 7.52 9.71
N ASN A 83 8.36 7.74 9.93
CA ASN A 83 9.32 6.66 10.11
C ASN A 83 9.24 5.99 11.49
N HIS A 84 8.61 6.63 12.49
CA HIS A 84 8.33 5.99 13.78
C HIS A 84 7.38 4.79 13.66
N ARG A 85 6.71 4.62 12.50
CA ARG A 85 5.95 3.41 12.17
C ARG A 85 6.79 2.13 12.19
N PHE A 86 8.11 2.24 12.09
CA PHE A 86 9.02 1.09 12.13
C PHE A 86 9.67 0.89 13.52
N ASP A 87 9.27 1.68 14.53
CA ASP A 87 9.62 1.47 15.93
C ASP A 87 8.68 0.41 16.53
N LEU A 88 8.94 -0.85 16.18
CA LEU A 88 8.00 -1.95 16.39
C LEU A 88 8.12 -2.57 17.79
N PRO A 89 7.01 -2.62 18.58
CA PRO A 89 6.99 -3.32 19.86
C PRO A 89 6.94 -4.84 19.68
N ASP A 90 7.34 -5.60 20.71
CA ASP A 90 7.27 -7.07 20.69
C ASP A 90 5.84 -7.64 20.63
N THR A 91 4.85 -6.84 21.05
CA THR A 91 3.43 -7.22 21.06
C THR A 91 2.66 -6.43 20.02
N LEU A 92 1.76 -7.08 19.27
CA LEU A 92 0.95 -6.42 18.26
C LEU A 92 -0.05 -5.48 18.96
N ALA A 93 0.19 -4.18 18.82
CA ALA A 93 -0.66 -3.12 19.31
C ALA A 93 -1.42 -2.45 18.16
N TRP A 94 -2.34 -1.54 18.48
CA TRP A 94 -3.24 -0.93 17.50
C TRP A 94 -2.51 -0.08 16.45
N GLU A 95 -1.42 0.54 16.88
CA GLU A 95 -0.56 1.47 16.16
C GLU A 95 0.45 0.81 15.20
N VAL A 96 0.70 -0.50 15.37
CA VAL A 96 1.66 -1.26 14.57
C VAL A 96 1.26 -1.36 13.10
N PRO A 97 0.02 -1.73 12.74
CA PRO A 97 -0.32 -1.96 11.34
C PRO A 97 -0.46 -0.64 10.58
N LEU A 98 -0.13 -0.66 9.29
CA LEU A 98 -0.35 0.48 8.39
C LEU A 98 -1.85 0.62 8.12
N ARG A 99 -2.43 1.73 8.57
CA ARG A 99 -3.89 1.94 8.54
C ARG A 99 -4.33 3.06 7.61
N THR A 100 -3.50 4.08 7.38
CA THR A 100 -3.89 5.15 6.45
C THR A 100 -3.85 4.62 5.01
N ASP A 101 -4.71 5.17 4.16
CA ASP A 101 -4.78 4.76 2.76
C ASP A 101 -3.44 5.01 2.05
N TYR A 102 -2.76 6.10 2.41
CA TYR A 102 -1.48 6.50 1.83
C TYR A 102 -0.30 5.62 2.27
N GLU A 103 -0.14 5.34 3.58
CA GLU A 103 0.90 4.43 4.07
C GLU A 103 0.77 3.04 3.42
N ARG A 104 -0.47 2.53 3.33
CA ARG A 104 -0.73 1.23 2.73
C ARG A 104 -0.38 1.22 1.25
N ARG A 105 -0.77 2.27 0.53
CA ARG A 105 -0.44 2.44 -0.89
C ARG A 105 1.07 2.55 -1.11
N GLN A 106 1.78 3.31 -0.29
CA GLN A 106 3.23 3.45 -0.40
C GLN A 106 3.95 2.13 -0.08
N ALA A 107 3.52 1.40 0.96
CA ALA A 107 4.10 0.10 1.29
C ALA A 107 3.94 -0.91 0.14
N LEU A 108 2.79 -0.93 -0.55
CA LEU A 108 2.58 -1.77 -1.73
C LEU A 108 3.52 -1.38 -2.88
N VAL A 109 3.69 -0.08 -3.14
CA VAL A 109 4.66 0.42 -4.15
C VAL A 109 6.08 -0.03 -3.84
N GLU A 110 6.50 0.09 -2.58
CA GLU A 110 7.84 -0.32 -2.16
C GLU A 110 8.02 -1.85 -2.22
N ILE A 111 6.98 -2.62 -1.90
CA ILE A 111 6.97 -4.08 -2.07
C ILE A 111 7.10 -4.46 -3.55
N ASP A 112 6.42 -3.79 -4.47
CA ASP A 112 6.55 -4.06 -5.91
C ASP A 112 7.99 -3.92 -6.39
N VAL A 113 8.66 -2.84 -5.97
CA VAL A 113 10.08 -2.59 -6.30
C VAL A 113 10.98 -3.65 -5.71
N LEU A 114 10.82 -3.95 -4.42
CA LEU A 114 11.63 -4.97 -3.74
C LEU A 114 11.48 -6.33 -4.41
N VAL A 115 10.24 -6.73 -4.74
CA VAL A 115 9.98 -8.02 -5.40
C VAL A 115 10.51 -8.02 -6.83
N ALA A 116 10.37 -6.93 -7.59
CA ALA A 116 10.96 -6.83 -8.92
C ALA A 116 12.49 -6.99 -8.89
N MET A 117 13.16 -6.37 -7.91
CA MET A 117 14.60 -6.55 -7.69
C MET A 117 14.96 -7.99 -7.30
N GLU A 118 14.16 -8.65 -6.47
CA GLU A 118 14.35 -10.07 -6.11
C GLU A 118 14.18 -11.02 -7.30
N LEU A 119 13.31 -10.67 -8.26
CA LEU A 119 13.13 -11.40 -9.52
C LEU A 119 14.23 -11.11 -10.55
N GLY A 120 15.13 -10.17 -10.29
CA GLY A 120 16.15 -9.72 -11.25
C GLY A 120 15.57 -8.92 -12.42
N MET A 121 14.41 -8.28 -12.22
CA MET A 121 13.81 -7.38 -13.20
C MET A 121 14.50 -6.01 -13.17
N THR A 122 14.34 -5.27 -14.26
CA THR A 122 14.69 -3.84 -14.34
C THR A 122 13.51 -2.96 -13.91
N LEU A 123 13.79 -1.71 -13.53
CA LEU A 123 12.75 -0.72 -13.22
C LEU A 123 11.81 -0.49 -14.41
N GLU A 124 12.38 -0.46 -15.61
CA GLU A 124 11.68 -0.30 -16.89
C GLU A 124 10.69 -1.44 -17.11
N GLN A 125 11.11 -2.69 -16.88
CA GLN A 125 10.20 -3.85 -16.95
C GLN A 125 9.05 -3.76 -15.95
N LEU A 126 9.32 -3.35 -14.70
CA LEU A 126 8.27 -3.16 -13.70
C LEU A 126 7.25 -2.10 -14.15
N LYS A 127 7.73 -0.96 -14.68
CA LYS A 127 6.87 0.10 -15.23
C LYS A 127 6.07 -0.37 -16.44
N GLU A 128 6.68 -1.12 -17.36
CA GLU A 128 6.01 -1.67 -18.53
C GLU A 128 4.88 -2.61 -18.14
N ILE A 129 5.11 -3.50 -17.17
CA ILE A 129 4.07 -4.38 -16.64
C ILE A 129 2.93 -3.55 -16.07
N TYR A 130 3.20 -2.56 -15.23
CA TYR A 130 2.17 -1.67 -14.68
C TYR A 130 1.36 -0.97 -15.78
N ARG A 131 2.02 -0.40 -16.79
CA ARG A 131 1.37 0.34 -17.89
C ARG A 131 0.49 -0.56 -18.78
N ILE A 132 1.00 -1.74 -19.13
CA ILE A 132 0.38 -2.61 -20.15
C ILE A 132 -0.64 -3.55 -19.52
N GLN A 133 -0.29 -4.18 -18.40
CA GLN A 133 -1.07 -5.28 -17.83
C GLN A 133 -2.11 -4.79 -16.81
N PHE A 134 -1.93 -3.58 -16.26
CA PHE A 134 -2.80 -3.02 -15.22
C PHE A 134 -3.43 -1.65 -15.61
N PRO A 135 -4.01 -1.50 -16.82
CA PRO A 135 -4.54 -0.21 -17.28
C PRO A 135 -5.69 0.31 -16.41
N VAL A 136 -6.52 -0.58 -15.86
CA VAL A 136 -7.64 -0.21 -14.97
C VAL A 136 -7.12 0.35 -13.64
N MET A 137 -6.13 -0.32 -13.03
CA MET A 137 -5.49 0.16 -11.81
C MET A 137 -4.86 1.54 -12.03
N ARG A 138 -4.13 1.70 -13.15
CA ARG A 138 -3.54 2.98 -13.54
C ARG A 138 -4.57 4.09 -13.70
N GLN A 139 -5.73 3.78 -14.30
CA GLN A 139 -6.82 4.74 -14.45
C GLN A 139 -7.38 5.17 -13.08
N TYR A 140 -7.53 4.23 -12.14
CA TYR A 140 -8.00 4.54 -10.79
C TYR A 140 -7.01 5.37 -9.99
N GLU A 141 -5.72 5.01 -10.00
CA GLU A 141 -4.69 5.74 -9.27
C GLU A 141 -4.54 7.19 -9.78
N LYS A 142 -4.62 7.40 -11.10
CA LYS A 142 -4.50 8.74 -11.72
C LYS A 142 -5.58 9.73 -11.23
N ASP A 143 -6.71 9.23 -10.76
CA ASP A 143 -7.83 10.02 -10.24
C ASP A 143 -8.23 9.58 -8.82
N THR A 144 -7.25 9.15 -8.03
CA THR A 144 -7.37 8.98 -6.58
C THR A 144 -6.59 10.07 -5.89
N TRP A 145 -7.26 10.80 -5.00
CA TRP A 145 -6.72 11.95 -4.29
C TRP A 145 -6.69 11.66 -2.79
N TYR A 146 -5.61 12.10 -2.15
CA TYR A 146 -5.37 11.96 -0.73
C TYR A 146 -5.40 13.33 -0.05
N ASP A 147 -5.88 13.37 1.18
CA ASP A 147 -5.78 14.54 2.04
C ASP A 147 -4.42 14.63 2.73
N ALA A 148 -4.18 15.73 3.45
CA ALA A 148 -2.93 16.00 4.15
C ALA A 148 -2.60 14.99 5.26
N ASN A 149 -3.54 14.12 5.63
CA ASN A 149 -3.35 13.06 6.62
C ASN A 149 -3.26 11.66 5.95
N GLY A 150 -3.20 11.59 4.63
CA GLY A 150 -3.06 10.35 3.88
C GLY A 150 -4.36 9.54 3.73
N ARG A 151 -5.54 10.16 3.91
CA ARG A 151 -6.84 9.52 3.67
C ARG A 151 -7.32 9.81 2.25
N ILE A 152 -7.94 8.84 1.58
CA ILE A 152 -8.57 9.07 0.28
C ILE A 152 -9.75 10.03 0.43
N VAL A 153 -9.62 11.21 -0.17
CA VAL A 153 -10.68 12.24 -0.22
C VAL A 153 -11.59 12.07 -1.44
N PHE A 154 -11.08 11.47 -2.52
CA PHE A 154 -11.84 11.18 -3.73
C PHE A 154 -11.17 10.05 -4.52
N THR A 155 -11.95 9.15 -5.12
CA THR A 155 -11.43 8.11 -6.01
C THR A 155 -12.45 7.71 -7.07
N THR A 156 -11.96 7.28 -8.23
CA THR A 156 -12.77 6.63 -9.28
C THR A 156 -12.77 5.11 -9.20
N ASN A 157 -12.07 4.54 -8.22
CA ASN A 157 -11.99 3.10 -8.04
C ASN A 157 -13.36 2.51 -7.71
N ARG A 158 -13.89 1.67 -8.62
CA ARG A 158 -15.20 1.03 -8.46
C ARG A 158 -15.27 0.05 -7.30
N SER A 159 -14.14 -0.41 -6.77
CA SER A 159 -14.07 -1.26 -5.58
C SER A 159 -14.08 -0.44 -4.27
N LEU A 160 -13.96 0.88 -4.35
CA LEU A 160 -13.97 1.80 -3.22
C LEU A 160 -15.19 2.74 -3.30
N THR A 161 -16.36 2.16 -3.63
CA THR A 161 -17.61 2.92 -3.61
C THR A 161 -17.85 3.52 -2.22
N ASN A 162 -18.35 4.75 -2.17
CA ASN A 162 -18.60 5.51 -0.96
C ASN A 162 -17.36 5.90 -0.13
N VAL A 163 -16.14 5.69 -0.64
CA VAL A 163 -14.91 6.25 -0.05
C VAL A 163 -14.68 7.67 -0.58
N GLY A 164 -14.47 8.63 0.32
CA GLY A 164 -14.29 10.04 -0.04
C GLY A 164 -15.59 10.75 -0.42
N PHE A 165 -15.48 11.89 -1.09
CA PHE A 165 -16.61 12.67 -1.62
C PHE A 165 -17.09 12.12 -2.97
N SER A 166 -18.35 12.40 -3.33
CA SER A 166 -18.84 12.12 -4.68
C SER A 166 -18.12 12.99 -5.71
N ARG A 167 -18.13 12.58 -6.99
CA ARG A 167 -17.55 13.39 -8.08
C ARG A 167 -18.17 14.81 -8.14
N LYS A 168 -19.47 14.92 -7.86
CA LYS A 168 -20.16 16.21 -7.87
C LYS A 168 -19.61 17.14 -6.80
N GLU A 169 -19.54 16.68 -5.55
CA GLU A 169 -18.99 17.46 -4.43
C GLU A 169 -17.50 17.77 -4.63
N TRP A 170 -16.74 16.80 -5.16
CA TRP A 170 -15.31 16.94 -5.40
C TRP A 170 -15.00 18.11 -6.34
N GLU A 171 -15.68 18.18 -7.48
CA GLU A 171 -15.50 19.26 -8.46
C GLU A 171 -16.18 20.58 -8.01
N ASP A 172 -17.17 20.52 -7.11
CA ASP A 172 -17.87 21.67 -6.54
C ASP A 172 -17.12 22.26 -5.32
N GLY A 173 -15.90 22.75 -5.58
CA GLY A 173 -15.16 23.59 -4.64
C GLY A 173 -14.29 22.88 -3.59
N ILE A 174 -14.28 21.53 -3.54
CA ILE A 174 -13.38 20.77 -2.66
C ILE A 174 -11.98 20.65 -3.27
N LYS A 175 -11.87 20.17 -4.52
CA LYS A 175 -10.60 19.83 -5.19
C LYS A 175 -9.51 20.90 -5.15
N GLY A 176 -9.89 22.17 -5.25
CA GLY A 176 -8.97 23.32 -5.28
C GLY A 176 -8.87 24.07 -3.95
N ALA A 177 -9.28 23.46 -2.84
CA ALA A 177 -9.26 24.11 -1.54
C ALA A 177 -7.85 24.51 -1.09
N PRO A 178 -7.68 25.68 -0.45
CA PRO A 178 -6.40 26.09 0.10
C PRO A 178 -5.96 25.18 1.25
N ALA A 179 -4.65 25.04 1.44
CA ALA A 179 -4.06 24.26 2.53
C ALA A 179 -4.65 24.66 3.90
N GLY A 180 -4.91 23.66 4.74
CA GLY A 180 -5.53 23.82 6.06
C GLY A 180 -7.05 23.91 6.04
N LYS A 181 -7.71 24.07 4.87
CA LYS A 181 -9.17 24.02 4.80
C LYS A 181 -9.68 22.62 5.11
N LYS A 182 -10.69 22.55 5.97
CA LYS A 182 -11.29 21.30 6.46
C LYS A 182 -12.66 21.06 5.83
N PHE A 183 -12.95 19.81 5.53
CA PHE A 183 -14.24 19.34 5.06
C PHE A 183 -14.70 18.17 5.90
N TYR A 184 -16.02 18.03 6.07
CA TYR A 184 -16.60 17.03 6.94
C TYR A 184 -17.62 16.20 6.19
N ARG A 185 -17.62 14.90 6.44
CA ARG A 185 -18.62 13.98 5.90
C ARG A 185 -19.09 13.06 7.01
N THR A 186 -20.40 13.08 7.26
CA THR A 186 -21.03 12.10 8.16
C THR A 186 -21.36 10.85 7.36
N ILE A 187 -20.97 9.69 7.89
CA ILE A 187 -21.22 8.38 7.32
C ILE A 187 -21.87 7.47 8.36
N THR A 188 -22.75 6.59 7.89
CA THR A 188 -23.22 5.46 8.68
C THR A 188 -22.20 4.32 8.57
N ASP A 189 -21.63 3.91 9.68
CA ASP A 189 -20.74 2.75 9.80
C ASP A 189 -21.50 1.59 10.45
N ASP A 190 -21.81 0.57 9.64
CA ASP A 190 -22.46 -0.68 10.09
C ASP A 190 -21.50 -1.88 10.02
N THR A 191 -20.19 -1.62 10.08
CA THR A 191 -19.15 -2.67 10.01
C THR A 191 -18.78 -3.26 11.36
N MET A 192 -19.27 -2.68 12.46
CA MET A 192 -18.93 -3.07 13.83
C MET A 192 -20.12 -3.76 14.54
N PRO A 193 -19.85 -4.70 15.47
CA PRO A 193 -20.89 -5.25 16.33
C PRO A 193 -21.60 -4.14 17.12
N GLY A 194 -22.93 -4.18 17.19
CA GLY A 194 -23.75 -3.15 17.85
C GLY A 194 -24.67 -2.36 16.90
N GLY A 195 -24.58 -2.62 15.60
CA GLY A 195 -25.44 -2.02 14.57
C GLY A 195 -24.90 -0.68 14.03
N PRO A 196 -25.67 -0.01 13.17
CA PRO A 196 -25.21 1.19 12.48
C PRO A 196 -24.92 2.34 13.43
N VAL A 197 -23.74 2.96 13.31
CA VAL A 197 -23.35 4.17 14.05
C VAL A 197 -22.95 5.30 13.11
N GLU A 198 -23.38 6.54 13.42
CA GLU A 198 -22.96 7.72 12.67
C GLU A 198 -21.56 8.16 13.08
N ARG A 199 -20.68 8.41 12.10
CA ARG A 199 -19.33 8.92 12.30
C ARG A 199 -19.07 10.09 11.38
N THR A 200 -18.41 11.13 11.88
CA THR A 200 -17.97 12.26 11.05
C THR A 200 -16.50 12.12 10.74
N ILE A 201 -16.18 12.09 9.44
CA ILE A 201 -14.80 12.09 8.93
C ILE A 201 -14.41 13.54 8.61
N GLU A 202 -13.24 13.95 9.10
CA GLU A 202 -12.57 15.20 8.71
C GLU A 202 -11.57 14.91 7.58
N TYR A 203 -11.60 15.76 6.55
CA TYR A 203 -10.64 15.80 5.44
C TYR A 203 -9.93 17.15 5.44
N VAL A 204 -8.60 17.15 5.30
CA VAL A 204 -7.78 18.38 5.39
C VAL A 204 -7.01 18.61 4.11
N ALA A 205 -7.21 19.77 3.46
CA ALA A 205 -6.41 20.19 2.32
C ALA A 205 -4.96 20.55 2.73
N PRO A 206 -3.94 20.49 1.85
CA PRO A 206 -4.04 20.28 0.41
C PRO A 206 -4.40 18.84 0.05
N PHE A 207 -4.94 18.67 -1.15
CA PHE A 207 -5.23 17.36 -1.71
C PHE A 207 -4.22 17.04 -2.81
N ASP A 208 -3.66 15.83 -2.78
CA ASP A 208 -2.61 15.42 -3.71
C ASP A 208 -2.91 14.09 -4.40
N ARG A 209 -2.27 13.87 -5.54
CA ARG A 209 -2.30 12.63 -6.30
C ARG A 209 -0.92 12.01 -6.34
N CYS A 210 -0.89 10.69 -6.28
CA CYS A 210 0.35 9.96 -6.42
C CYS A 210 0.68 9.67 -7.89
N ASP A 211 1.98 9.61 -8.19
CA ASP A 211 2.52 9.11 -9.44
C ASP A 211 3.32 7.85 -9.15
N ARG A 212 2.70 6.68 -9.34
CA ARG A 212 3.31 5.38 -9.04
C ARG A 212 4.64 5.17 -9.75
N GLU A 213 4.81 5.68 -10.96
CA GLU A 213 6.05 5.48 -11.71
C GLU A 213 7.21 6.29 -11.11
N LYS A 214 6.94 7.50 -10.63
CA LYS A 214 7.91 8.31 -9.87
C LYS A 214 8.18 7.74 -8.49
N ASP A 215 7.16 7.20 -7.83
CA ASP A 215 7.36 6.52 -6.55
C ASP A 215 8.19 5.23 -6.74
N TYR A 216 8.01 4.50 -7.85
CA TYR A 216 8.89 3.39 -8.22
C TYR A 216 10.32 3.86 -8.44
N GLU A 217 10.57 4.96 -9.17
CA GLU A 217 11.91 5.52 -9.33
C GLU A 217 12.57 5.84 -7.98
N THR A 218 11.81 6.48 -7.09
CA THR A 218 12.28 6.89 -5.75
C THR A 218 12.64 5.67 -4.90
N ALA A 219 11.72 4.70 -4.82
CA ALA A 219 11.95 3.46 -4.08
C ALA A 219 13.09 2.62 -4.68
N TRP A 220 13.19 2.57 -6.01
CA TRP A 220 14.24 1.83 -6.70
C TRP A 220 15.62 2.39 -6.37
N LYS A 221 15.79 3.71 -6.55
CA LYS A 221 17.03 4.41 -6.21
C LYS A 221 17.41 4.17 -4.75
N PHE A 222 16.46 4.30 -3.84
CA PHE A 222 16.68 4.08 -2.41
C PHE A 222 17.23 2.67 -2.11
N PHE A 223 16.56 1.62 -2.62
CA PHE A 223 16.95 0.25 -2.32
C PHE A 223 18.23 -0.16 -3.06
N GLU A 224 18.48 0.41 -4.23
CA GLU A 224 19.76 0.26 -4.93
C GLU A 224 20.91 0.90 -4.14
N GLU A 225 20.74 2.09 -3.59
CA GLU A 225 21.76 2.73 -2.74
C GLU A 225 21.99 1.93 -1.44
N LYS A 226 20.91 1.40 -0.83
CA LYS A 226 20.97 0.66 0.43
C LYS A 226 21.59 -0.75 0.26
N TYR A 227 21.33 -1.42 -0.86
CA TYR A 227 21.66 -2.85 -1.05
C TYR A 227 22.46 -3.20 -2.30
N GLY A 228 22.77 -2.24 -3.18
CA GLY A 228 23.44 -2.41 -4.47
C GLY A 228 24.95 -2.70 -4.41
N LYS A 229 25.43 -3.28 -3.32
CA LYS A 229 26.81 -3.79 -3.16
C LYS A 229 26.80 -5.21 -2.65
#